data_AF-A0A3B8U324-F1
#
_entry.id   AF-A0A3B8U324-F1
#
_cell.length_a   1.000
_cell.length_b   1.000
_cell.length_c   1.000
_cell.angle_alpha   90.00
_cell.angle_beta   90.00
_cell.angle_gamma   90.00
#
_symmetry.space_group_name_H-M   'P 1'
#
loop_
_entity.id
_entity.type
_entity.pdbx_description
1 polymer ?
#
loop_
_entity_poly.entity_id
_entity_poly.type
_entity_poly.pdbx_seq_one_letter_code
_entity_poly.pdbx_strand_id
1 'polypeptide(L)'
;VSKGNRQAEKLHNESTFYVRAEQQAAIGHAIYDLLTEEEKKVYRRGRNSNPYHHAKSSSWEEYLQATALEALCGYLYLQDRTERMMELLREGIARTDRKRKLGPRKPDPVPDDPEETIKTES
;
A
#
# COMPACT_ATOMS: atom_id res chain seq x y z
N VAL A 1 -17.26 -28.32 21.98
CA VAL A 1 -17.49 -27.30 20.92
C VAL A 1 -16.30 -26.33 20.94
N SER A 2 -15.36 -26.39 19.99
CA SER A 2 -14.19 -25.47 20.00
C SER A 2 -13.50 -25.26 18.63
N LYS A 3 -14.22 -25.44 17.52
CA LYS A 3 -13.68 -25.18 16.16
C LYS A 3 -14.02 -23.79 15.59
N GLY A 4 -14.83 -22.97 16.27
CA GLY A 4 -15.29 -21.67 15.76
C GLY A 4 -14.38 -20.46 16.03
N ASN A 5 -13.59 -20.47 17.12
CA ASN A 5 -12.90 -19.26 17.57
C ASN A 5 -11.68 -18.89 16.72
N ARG A 6 -10.94 -19.89 16.22
CA ARG A 6 -9.71 -19.68 15.43
C ARG A 6 -9.95 -18.98 14.09
N GLN A 7 -11.13 -19.16 13.50
CA GLN A 7 -11.46 -18.57 12.21
C GLN A 7 -11.88 -17.10 12.38
N ALA A 8 -12.68 -16.78 13.41
CA ALA A 8 -13.02 -15.41 13.77
C ALA A 8 -11.80 -14.59 14.23
N GLU A 9 -10.93 -15.18 15.06
CA GLU A 9 -9.70 -14.55 15.54
C GLU A 9 -8.72 -14.28 14.38
N LYS A 10 -8.58 -15.21 13.43
CA LYS A 10 -7.79 -14.99 12.20
C LYS A 10 -8.37 -13.88 11.33
N LEU A 11 -9.68 -13.85 11.12
CA LEU A 11 -10.35 -12.81 10.33
C LEU A 11 -10.22 -11.43 11.00
N HIS A 12 -10.36 -11.36 12.32
CA HIS A 12 -10.17 -10.13 13.07
C HIS A 12 -8.72 -9.65 13.01
N ASN A 13 -7.74 -10.56 13.14
CA ASN A 13 -6.32 -10.24 13.03
C ASN A 13 -5.91 -9.80 11.61
N GLU A 14 -6.47 -10.40 10.57
CA GLU A 14 -6.28 -9.99 9.17
C GLU A 14 -6.89 -8.62 8.90
N SER A 15 -8.13 -8.38 9.35
CA SER A 15 -8.77 -7.06 9.24
C SER A 15 -7.96 -5.99 9.98
N THR A 16 -7.56 -6.28 11.22
CA THR A 16 -6.74 -5.40 12.05
C THR A 16 -5.38 -5.10 11.41
N PHE A 17 -4.81 -6.04 10.65
CA PHE A 17 -3.57 -5.84 9.92
C PHE A 17 -3.75 -4.82 8.79
N TYR A 18 -4.77 -4.99 7.94
CA TYR A 18 -4.99 -4.10 6.79
C TYR A 18 -5.47 -2.69 7.16
N VAL A 19 -6.08 -2.52 8.33
CA VAL A 19 -6.49 -1.19 8.83
C VAL A 19 -5.35 -0.42 9.51
N ARG A 20 -4.14 -0.98 9.62
CA ARG A 20 -2.97 -0.25 10.14
C ARG A 20 -2.53 0.82 9.14
N ALA A 21 -2.18 2.01 9.64
CA ALA A 21 -1.69 3.12 8.84
C ALA A 21 -0.52 2.72 7.93
N GLU A 22 0.44 1.94 8.42
CA GLU A 22 1.56 1.42 7.63
C GLU A 22 1.09 0.59 6.42
N GLN A 23 0.10 -0.30 6.62
CA GLN A 23 -0.41 -1.15 5.55
C GLN A 23 -1.26 -0.35 4.57
N GLN A 24 -2.07 0.59 5.06
CA GLN A 24 -2.82 1.50 4.20
C GLN A 24 -1.89 2.39 3.37
N ALA A 25 -0.80 2.90 3.95
CA ALA A 25 0.22 3.65 3.24
C ALA A 25 0.89 2.81 2.15
N ALA A 26 1.23 1.55 2.46
CA ALA A 26 1.81 0.62 1.49
C ALA A 26 0.85 0.31 0.33
N ILE A 27 -0.44 0.09 0.63
CA ILE A 27 -1.49 -0.12 -0.38
C ILE A 27 -1.63 1.13 -1.24
N GLY A 28 -1.78 2.31 -0.64
CA GLY A 28 -1.92 3.58 -1.34
C GLY A 28 -0.76 3.87 -2.29
N HIS A 29 0.48 3.62 -1.85
CA HIS A 29 1.65 3.74 -2.70
C HIS A 29 1.64 2.72 -3.85
N ALA A 30 1.23 1.47 -3.58
CA ALA A 30 1.22 0.40 -4.58
C ALA A 30 0.21 0.60 -5.71
N ILE A 31 -0.83 1.40 -5.51
CA ILE A 31 -1.88 1.67 -6.51
C ILE A 31 -1.75 3.04 -7.17
N TYR A 32 -0.80 3.88 -6.75
CA TYR A 32 -0.71 5.28 -7.18
C TYR A 32 -0.57 5.43 -8.70
N ASP A 33 0.14 4.51 -9.34
CA ASP A 33 0.34 4.40 -10.79
C ASP A 33 -0.95 4.02 -11.55
N LEU A 34 -1.89 3.37 -10.87
CA LEU A 34 -3.18 2.94 -11.45
C LEU A 34 -4.25 4.03 -11.40
N LEU A 35 -4.01 5.09 -10.62
CA LEU A 35 -4.98 6.16 -10.41
C LEU A 35 -5.12 7.02 -11.66
N THR A 36 -6.36 7.45 -11.95
CA THR A 36 -6.60 8.51 -12.93
C THR A 36 -6.08 9.85 -12.39
N GLU A 37 -5.94 10.86 -13.26
CA GLU A 37 -5.49 12.19 -12.82
C GLU A 37 -6.43 12.85 -11.80
N GLU A 38 -7.73 12.56 -11.89
CA GLU A 38 -8.71 13.02 -10.90
C GLU A 38 -8.53 12.30 -9.55
N GLU A 39 -8.39 10.98 -9.57
CA GLU A 39 -8.12 10.17 -8.39
C GLU A 39 -6.81 10.60 -7.71
N LYS A 40 -5.74 10.88 -8.48
CA LYS A 40 -4.47 11.41 -7.96
C LYS A 40 -4.63 12.78 -7.31
N LYS A 41 -5.51 13.65 -7.81
CA LYS A 41 -5.79 14.96 -7.18
C LYS A 41 -6.42 14.77 -5.80
N VAL A 42 -7.38 13.87 -5.68
CA VAL A 42 -8.01 13.53 -4.40
C VAL A 42 -6.99 12.92 -3.44
N TYR A 43 -6.21 11.95 -3.90
CA TYR A 43 -5.17 11.31 -3.10
C TYR A 43 -4.16 12.33 -2.57
N ARG A 44 -3.63 13.21 -3.44
CA ARG A 44 -2.71 14.30 -3.03
C ARG A 44 -3.34 15.26 -2.02
N ARG A 45 -4.65 15.54 -2.13
CA ARG A 45 -5.36 16.37 -1.17
C ARG A 45 -5.38 15.75 0.22
N GLY A 46 -5.63 14.43 0.33
CA GLY A 46 -5.56 13.72 1.61
C GLY A 46 -4.14 13.72 2.19
N ARG A 47 -3.11 13.58 1.33
CA ARG A 47 -1.69 13.63 1.73
C ARG A 47 -1.25 14.99 2.28
N ASN A 48 -1.93 16.07 1.88
CA ASN A 48 -1.65 17.44 2.34
C ASN A 48 -2.51 17.85 3.55
N SER A 49 -3.25 16.92 4.16
CA SER A 49 -3.87 17.18 5.46
C SER A 49 -2.78 17.42 6.49
N ASN A 50 -2.96 18.39 7.38
CA ASN A 50 -1.94 18.77 8.36
C ASN A 50 -2.37 18.29 9.76
N PRO A 51 -2.04 17.06 10.18
CA PRO A 51 -2.38 16.57 11.51
C PRO A 51 -1.59 17.32 12.59
N TYR A 52 -2.27 17.67 13.68
CA TYR A 52 -1.80 18.61 14.71
C TYR A 52 -0.64 18.07 15.60
N HIS A 53 -0.13 16.85 15.36
CA HIS A 53 0.79 16.16 16.27
C HIS A 53 2.11 15.71 15.61
N HIS A 54 3.23 16.08 16.23
CA HIS A 54 4.60 15.73 15.83
C HIS A 54 4.93 14.25 16.08
N ALA A 55 4.52 13.35 15.18
CA ALA A 55 5.05 11.99 15.11
C ALA A 55 6.48 11.98 14.51
N LYS A 56 7.22 10.86 14.66
CA LYS A 56 8.50 10.65 13.95
C LYS A 56 8.29 10.81 12.44
N SER A 57 9.26 11.39 11.73
CA SER A 57 9.14 11.74 10.29
C SER A 57 8.67 10.59 9.38
N SER A 58 9.07 9.35 9.63
CA SER A 58 8.63 8.19 8.83
C SER A 58 7.16 7.82 9.12
N SER A 59 6.79 7.76 10.40
CA SER A 59 5.41 7.53 10.84
C SER A 59 4.47 8.65 10.40
N TRP A 60 4.99 9.87 10.30
CA TRP A 60 4.27 11.01 9.76
C TRP A 60 3.92 10.83 8.29
N GLU A 61 4.89 10.45 7.44
CA GLU A 61 4.62 10.20 6.02
C GLU A 61 3.66 9.01 5.84
N GLU A 62 3.82 7.93 6.60
CA GLU A 62 2.90 6.79 6.59
C GLU A 62 1.46 7.22 6.93
N TYR A 63 1.29 8.05 7.97
CA TYR A 63 -0.02 8.57 8.35
C TYR A 63 -0.67 9.38 7.24
N LEU A 64 0.08 10.30 6.61
CA LEU A 64 -0.43 11.10 5.49
C LEU A 64 -0.81 10.26 4.27
N GLN A 65 -0.05 9.20 3.99
CA GLN A 65 -0.36 8.26 2.90
C GLN A 65 -1.58 7.40 3.20
N ALA A 66 -1.77 7.00 4.47
CA ALA A 66 -2.98 6.31 4.92
C ALA A 66 -4.22 7.23 4.77
N THR A 67 -4.14 8.47 5.26
CA THR A 67 -5.21 9.47 5.09
C THR A 67 -5.49 9.77 3.62
N ALA A 68 -4.48 9.76 2.75
CA ALA A 68 -4.67 9.89 1.30
C ALA A 68 -5.48 8.74 0.69
N LEU A 69 -5.23 7.50 1.12
CA LEU A 69 -6.01 6.33 0.70
C LEU A 69 -7.46 6.42 1.20
N GLU A 70 -7.67 6.79 2.47
CA GLU A 70 -9.02 6.99 3.02
C GLU A 70 -9.80 8.06 2.26
N ALA A 71 -9.16 9.18 1.92
CA ALA A 71 -9.78 10.25 1.12
C ALA A 71 -10.17 9.77 -0.28
N LEU A 72 -9.33 8.95 -0.92
CA LEU A 72 -9.64 8.35 -2.22
C LEU A 72 -10.85 7.40 -2.13
N CYS A 73 -10.88 6.53 -1.12
CA CYS A 73 -12.02 5.65 -0.88
C CYS A 73 -13.31 6.43 -0.63
N GLY A 74 -13.27 7.47 0.22
CA GLY A 74 -14.41 8.34 0.49
C GLY A 74 -14.93 9.05 -0.76
N TYR A 75 -14.03 9.58 -1.60
CA TYR A 75 -14.41 10.19 -2.87
C TYR A 75 -15.09 9.20 -3.81
N LEU A 76 -14.51 8.01 -4.01
CA LEU A 76 -15.09 7.00 -4.91
C LEU A 76 -16.46 6.52 -4.40
N TYR A 77 -16.60 6.33 -3.09
CA TYR A 77 -17.88 5.97 -2.47
C TYR A 77 -18.95 7.05 -2.68
N LEU A 78 -18.62 8.33 -2.49
CA LEU A 78 -19.53 9.46 -2.72
C LEU A 78 -19.89 9.67 -4.20
N GLN A 79 -19.14 9.07 -5.12
CA GLN A 79 -19.41 9.08 -6.55
C GLN A 79 -20.13 7.81 -7.03
N ASP A 80 -20.54 6.92 -6.12
CA ASP A 80 -21.13 5.61 -6.44
C ASP A 80 -20.21 4.71 -7.30
N ARG A 81 -18.88 4.92 -7.18
CA ARG A 81 -17.83 4.19 -7.93
C ARG A 81 -17.24 3.06 -7.09
N THR A 82 -18.11 2.29 -6.43
CA THR A 82 -17.70 1.23 -5.48
C THR A 82 -16.92 0.12 -6.17
N GLU A 83 -17.24 -0.23 -7.42
CA GLU A 83 -16.52 -1.23 -8.21
C GLU A 83 -15.06 -0.82 -8.43
N ARG A 84 -14.83 0.45 -8.78
CA ARG A 84 -13.49 1.02 -8.95
C ARG A 84 -12.71 1.05 -7.64
N MET A 85 -13.37 1.40 -6.54
CA MET A 85 -12.75 1.35 -5.21
C MET A 85 -12.30 -0.09 -4.88
N MET A 86 -13.16 -1.08 -5.12
CA MET A 86 -12.84 -2.49 -4.86
C MET A 86 -11.76 -3.03 -5.79
N GLU A 87 -11.72 -2.61 -7.05
CA GLU A 87 -10.63 -2.92 -7.99
C GLU A 87 -9.28 -2.44 -7.44
N LEU A 88 -9.19 -1.16 -7.08
CA LEU A 88 -7.98 -0.55 -6.54
C LEU A 88 -7.52 -1.22 -5.24
N LEU A 89 -8.44 -1.46 -4.29
CA LEU A 89 -8.08 -2.09 -3.02
C LEU A 89 -7.58 -3.53 -3.21
N ARG A 90 -8.23 -4.32 -4.08
CA ARG A 90 -7.79 -5.69 -4.37
C ARG A 90 -6.40 -5.71 -4.99
N GLU A 91 -6.14 -4.84 -5.97
CA GLU A 91 -4.84 -4.75 -6.61
C GLU A 91 -3.76 -4.26 -5.64
N GLY A 92 -4.08 -3.28 -4.80
CA GLY A 92 -3.19 -2.79 -3.76
C GLY A 92 -2.80 -3.87 -2.75
N ILE A 93 -3.76 -4.63 -2.23
CA ILE A 93 -3.51 -5.78 -1.34
C ILE A 93 -2.65 -6.84 -2.05
N ALA A 94 -2.97 -7.18 -3.31
CA ALA A 94 -2.20 -8.16 -4.06
C ALA A 94 -0.74 -7.73 -4.26
N ARG A 95 -0.50 -6.44 -4.55
CA ARG A 95 0.85 -5.87 -4.72
C ARG A 95 1.63 -5.86 -3.41
N THR A 96 1.01 -5.50 -2.29
CA THR A 96 1.69 -5.47 -0.98
C THR A 96 1.97 -6.89 -0.45
N ASP A 97 1.05 -7.83 -0.64
CA ASP A 97 1.25 -9.24 -0.30
C ASP A 97 2.37 -9.89 -1.12
N ARG A 98 2.47 -9.58 -2.42
CA ARG A 98 3.60 -10.04 -3.27
C ARG A 98 4.93 -9.52 -2.72
N LYS A 99 5.03 -8.22 -2.39
CA LYS A 99 6.23 -7.65 -1.77
C LYS A 99 6.58 -8.32 -0.44
N ARG A 100 5.58 -8.65 0.39
CA ARG A 100 5.79 -9.39 1.65
C ARG A 100 6.35 -10.79 1.43
N LYS A 101 5.84 -11.53 0.44
CA LYS A 101 6.27 -12.91 0.13
C LYS A 101 7.63 -12.99 -0.54
N LEU A 102 8.03 -11.98 -1.31
CA LEU A 102 9.34 -11.98 -1.98
C LEU A 102 10.51 -11.62 -1.06
N GLY A 103 10.27 -10.97 0.10
CA GLY A 103 11.35 -10.45 0.94
C GLY A 103 12.24 -9.44 0.20
N PRO A 104 13.31 -8.91 0.81
CA PRO A 104 14.30 -8.12 0.06
C PRO A 104 14.86 -9.00 -1.06
N ARG A 105 14.78 -8.53 -2.31
CA ARG A 105 15.46 -9.17 -3.44
C ARG A 105 16.94 -9.23 -3.06
N LYS A 106 17.51 -10.44 -2.95
CA LYS A 106 18.97 -10.57 -2.85
C LYS A 106 19.56 -9.82 -4.06
N PRO A 107 20.62 -9.01 -3.87
CA PRO A 107 21.28 -8.41 -5.01
C PRO A 107 21.60 -9.50 -6.03
N ASP A 108 21.45 -9.19 -7.31
CA ASP A 108 21.82 -10.13 -8.37
C ASP A 108 23.23 -10.63 -8.09
N PRO A 109 23.52 -11.94 -8.28
CA PRO A 109 24.86 -12.46 -8.06
C PRO A 109 25.82 -11.59 -8.87
N VAL A 110 26.79 -10.99 -8.18
CA VAL A 110 27.89 -10.31 -8.86
C VAL A 110 28.55 -11.40 -9.69
N PRO A 111 28.62 -11.27 -11.03
CA PRO A 111 29.25 -12.30 -11.85
C PRO A 111 30.67 -12.53 -11.35
N ASP A 112 31.06 -13.79 -11.22
CA ASP A 112 32.41 -14.18 -10.75
C ASP A 112 33.51 -13.67 -11.70
N ASP A 113 33.13 -13.26 -12.91
CA ASP A 113 34.00 -12.69 -13.93
C ASP A 113 33.86 -11.15 -14.03
N PRO A 114 34.90 -10.38 -13.70
CA PRO A 114 34.90 -8.93 -13.82
C PRO A 114 34.68 -8.41 -15.26
N GLU A 115 34.86 -9.23 -16.30
CA GLU A 115 34.63 -8.81 -17.70
C GLU A 115 33.14 -8.75 -18.11
N GLU A 116 32.23 -9.39 -17.35
CA GLU A 116 30.80 -9.42 -17.69
C GLU A 116 30.05 -8.13 -17.27
N THR A 117 30.67 -7.32 -16.42
CA THR A 117 30.11 -6.06 -15.88
C THR A 117 29.92 -4.97 -16.95
N ILE A 118 30.65 -5.04 -18.07
CA ILE A 118 30.71 -3.93 -19.05
C ILE A 118 29.58 -4.01 -20.11
N LYS A 119 28.77 -5.08 -20.15
CA LYS A 119 27.74 -5.28 -21.19
C LYS A 119 26.32 -4.82 -20.82
N THR A 120 26.07 -4.39 -19.59
CA THR A 120 24.74 -3.98 -19.14
C THR A 120 24.49 -2.46 -19.16
N GLU A 121 25.49 -1.66 -19.55
CA GLU A 121 25.36 -0.19 -19.69
C GLU A 121 25.60 0.31 -21.13
N SER A 122 25.30 -0.50 -22.16
CA SER A 122 25.32 -0.07 -23.58
C SER A 122 24.03 -0.40 -24.30
#